data_AF-T1CZJ6-F1
#
_entry.id   AF-T1CZJ6-F1
#
_cell.length_a   1.000
_cell.length_b   1.000
_cell.length_c   1.000
_cell.angle_alpha   90.00
_cell.angle_beta   90.00
_cell.angle_gamma   90.00
#
_symmetry.space_group_name_H-M   'P 1'
#
loop_
_entity.id
_entity.type
_entity.pdbx_description
1 polymer ?
#
loop_
_entity_poly.entity_id
_entity_poly.type
_entity_poly.pdbx_seq_one_letter_code
_entity_poly.pdbx_strand_id
1 'polypeptide(L)'
;SYFEGSTCPLAKYGYSRDGKRGTLQVEYGLMTDDRGCPVAISVQEGNTSDPTTLMPEIERVQQDFGIESFVMVGDRGMISQKAILSIREHGGIDWITALKSVNIRALIADTTLQPDLFDERNLLELTHPDYPGERLVACRNPELMRLRRHKREALL
;
A
#
# COMPACT_ATOMS: atom_id res chain seq x y z
N SER A 1 -9.76 0.67 13.68
CA SER A 1 -10.94 -0.07 14.19
C SER A 1 -11.78 0.82 15.10
N TYR A 2 -13.10 0.64 15.13
CA TYR A 2 -13.95 1.40 16.06
C TYR A 2 -13.76 0.93 17.50
N PHE A 3 -13.79 1.89 18.42
CA PHE A 3 -13.56 1.68 19.85
C PHE A 3 -14.77 2.17 20.65
N GLU A 4 -15.18 1.38 21.63
CA GLU A 4 -16.23 1.74 22.60
C GLU A 4 -15.60 1.86 23.99
N GLY A 5 -15.84 3.00 24.65
CA GLY A 5 -15.26 3.34 25.94
C GLY A 5 -14.81 4.80 25.99
N SER A 6 -14.42 5.26 27.17
CA SER A 6 -14.06 6.68 27.41
C SER A 6 -12.66 6.89 27.99
N THR A 7 -11.94 5.81 28.32
CA THR A 7 -10.68 5.87 29.08
C THR A 7 -9.43 5.58 28.25
N CYS A 8 -9.57 5.16 27.00
CA CYS A 8 -8.41 4.89 26.14
C CYS A 8 -7.83 6.21 25.57
N PRO A 9 -6.57 6.56 25.86
CA PRO A 9 -5.99 7.82 25.40
C PRO A 9 -5.75 7.86 23.87
N LEU A 10 -5.55 6.69 23.25
CA LEU A 10 -5.35 6.55 21.80
C LEU A 10 -6.67 6.64 21.01
N ALA A 11 -7.81 6.53 21.70
CA ALA A 11 -9.11 6.58 21.06
C ALA A 11 -9.41 8.02 20.59
N LYS A 12 -9.35 8.25 19.28
CA LYS A 12 -9.62 9.55 18.64
C LYS A 12 -10.67 9.42 17.55
N TYR A 13 -11.42 10.49 17.30
CA TYR A 13 -12.30 10.55 16.14
C TYR A 13 -11.46 10.63 14.88
N GLY A 14 -11.65 9.67 13.97
CA GLY A 14 -10.91 9.56 12.73
C GLY A 14 -11.75 8.95 11.62
N TYR A 15 -11.10 8.64 10.51
CA TYR A 15 -11.75 8.00 9.37
C TYR A 15 -12.03 6.53 9.67
N SER A 16 -13.31 6.13 9.66
CA SER A 16 -13.69 4.72 9.76
C SER A 16 -13.73 4.07 8.38
N ARG A 17 -12.91 3.03 8.17
CA ARG A 17 -12.94 2.21 6.94
C ARG A 17 -14.28 1.49 6.75
N ASP A 18 -14.98 1.20 7.85
CA ASP A 18 -16.32 0.59 7.85
C ASP A 18 -17.44 1.62 7.64
N GLY A 19 -17.11 2.90 7.44
CA GLY A 19 -18.08 3.97 7.21
C GLY A 19 -18.87 4.40 8.46
N LYS A 20 -18.54 3.88 9.65
CA LYS A 20 -19.20 4.24 10.91
C LYS A 20 -18.76 5.63 11.37
N ARG A 21 -19.59 6.63 11.11
CA ARG A 21 -19.35 8.02 11.56
C ARG A 21 -19.56 8.16 13.06
N GLY A 22 -18.87 9.14 13.65
CA GLY A 22 -19.08 9.53 15.06
C GLY A 22 -18.61 8.50 16.08
N THR A 23 -17.77 7.55 15.67
CA THR A 23 -17.20 6.54 16.58
C THR A 23 -15.72 6.82 16.81
N LEU A 24 -15.26 6.64 18.05
CA LEU A 24 -13.83 6.68 18.36
C LEU A 24 -13.12 5.55 17.61
N GLN A 25 -11.89 5.80 17.17
CA GLN A 25 -11.07 4.84 16.46
C GLN A 25 -9.76 4.62 17.23
N VAL A 26 -9.16 3.44 17.04
CA VAL A 26 -7.76 3.14 17.32
C VAL A 26 -7.19 2.48 16.07
N GLU A 27 -6.01 2.90 15.63
CA GLU A 27 -5.34 2.35 14.46
C GLU A 27 -4.33 1.29 14.88
N TYR A 28 -4.25 0.21 14.11
CA TYR A 28 -3.33 -0.90 14.37
C TYR A 28 -2.50 -1.16 13.11
N GLY A 29 -1.18 -1.13 13.24
CA GLY A 29 -0.25 -1.62 12.23
C GLY A 29 0.09 -3.08 12.52
N LEU A 30 0.01 -3.95 11.51
CA LEU A 30 0.48 -5.33 11.58
C LEU A 30 1.42 -5.61 10.42
N MET A 31 2.66 -5.93 10.74
CA MET A 31 3.66 -6.39 9.76
C MET A 31 3.79 -7.90 9.87
N THR A 32 3.75 -8.58 8.74
CA THR A 32 3.91 -10.03 8.64
C THR A 32 5.08 -10.38 7.73
N ASP A 33 5.63 -11.57 7.90
CA ASP A 33 6.51 -12.16 6.89
C ASP A 33 5.72 -12.65 5.67
N ASP A 34 6.43 -13.22 4.70
CA ASP A 34 5.89 -13.78 3.46
C ASP A 34 4.95 -14.99 3.66
N ARG A 35 5.07 -15.67 4.81
CA ARG A 35 4.18 -16.77 5.22
C ARG A 35 2.92 -16.26 5.92
N GLY A 36 2.83 -14.96 6.18
CA GLY A 36 1.76 -14.34 6.96
C GLY A 36 1.95 -14.45 8.46
N CYS A 37 3.14 -14.81 8.95
CA CYS A 37 3.46 -14.83 10.36
C CYS A 37 3.64 -13.38 10.87
N PRO A 38 2.92 -12.94 11.93
CA PRO A 38 3.13 -11.64 12.54
C PRO A 38 4.58 -11.45 13.01
N VAL A 39 5.22 -10.37 12.55
CA VAL A 39 6.57 -9.96 12.97
C VAL A 39 6.47 -8.81 13.96
N ALA A 40 5.64 -7.81 13.66
CA ALA A 40 5.55 -6.61 14.47
C ALA A 40 4.11 -6.08 14.50
N ILE A 41 3.69 -5.60 15.68
CA ILE A 41 2.41 -4.92 15.86
C ILE A 41 2.65 -3.54 16.44
N SER A 42 1.84 -2.58 16.03
CA SER A 42 1.87 -1.24 16.58
C SER A 42 0.46 -0.67 16.72
N VAL A 43 0.32 0.28 17.63
CA VAL A 43 -0.98 0.89 17.97
C VAL A 43 -0.81 2.40 17.99
N GLN A 44 -1.66 3.09 17.26
CA GLN A 44 -1.61 4.53 17.08
C GLN A 44 -2.96 5.18 17.41
N GLU A 45 -2.94 6.50 17.54
CA GLU A 45 -4.16 7.27 17.71
C GLU A 45 -5.09 7.07 16.50
N GLY A 46 -6.40 6.92 16.71
CA GLY A 46 -7.33 6.59 15.64
C GLY A 46 -7.53 7.61 14.52
N ASN A 47 -6.94 8.79 14.66
CA ASN A 47 -6.87 9.83 13.63
C ASN A 47 -5.52 9.86 12.89
N THR A 48 -4.62 8.91 13.18
CA THR A 48 -3.34 8.77 12.50
C THR A 48 -3.55 8.18 11.10
N SER A 49 -2.81 8.67 10.11
CA SER A 49 -2.89 8.15 8.73
C SER A 49 -1.79 7.13 8.46
N ASP A 50 -2.10 6.03 7.76
CA ASP A 50 -1.13 4.98 7.42
C ASP A 50 0.19 5.49 6.80
N PRO A 51 0.18 6.47 5.86
CA PRO A 51 1.44 6.94 5.27
C PRO A 51 2.39 7.59 6.28
N THR A 52 1.85 8.09 7.39
CA THR A 52 2.65 8.74 8.45
C THR A 52 3.27 7.74 9.42
N THR A 53 2.78 6.50 9.46
CA THR A 53 3.32 5.46 10.35
C THR A 53 4.40 4.62 9.70
N LEU A 54 4.50 4.63 8.36
CA LEU A 54 5.37 3.72 7.61
C LEU A 54 6.86 3.79 8.01
N MET A 55 7.48 4.97 7.97
CA MET A 55 8.90 5.14 8.30
C MET A 55 9.20 4.84 9.77
N PRO A 56 8.42 5.35 10.76
CA PRO A 56 8.57 4.95 12.15
C PRO A 56 8.51 3.44 12.37
N GLU A 57 7.62 2.72 11.68
CA GLU A 57 7.55 1.26 11.77
C GLU A 57 8.77 0.56 11.17
N ILE A 58 9.27 1.05 10.04
CA ILE A 58 10.49 0.52 9.42
C ILE A 58 11.67 0.65 10.39
N GLU A 59 11.91 1.85 10.91
CA GLU A 59 13.01 2.13 11.84
C GLU A 59 12.90 1.26 13.09
N ARG A 60 11.69 1.15 13.65
CA ARG A 60 11.42 0.32 14.82
C ARG A 60 11.71 -1.15 14.56
N VAL A 61 11.27 -1.70 13.42
CA VAL A 61 11.54 -3.11 13.07
C VAL A 61 13.03 -3.37 12.87
N GLN A 62 13.76 -2.46 12.23
CA GLN A 62 15.22 -2.61 12.10
C GLN A 62 15.91 -2.58 13.47
N GLN A 63 15.49 -1.69 14.37
CA GLN A 63 16.08 -1.58 15.72
C GLN A 63 15.71 -2.75 16.63
N ASP A 64 14.43 -3.11 16.71
CA ASP A 64 13.91 -4.15 17.61
C ASP A 64 14.45 -5.53 17.24
N PHE A 65 14.61 -5.82 15.95
CA PHE A 65 15.00 -7.14 15.45
C PHE A 65 16.42 -7.21 14.87
N GLY A 66 17.14 -6.09 14.79
CA GLY A 66 18.48 -6.04 14.20
C GLY A 66 18.49 -6.39 12.71
N ILE A 67 17.39 -6.13 11.99
CA ILE A 67 17.28 -6.43 10.56
C ILE A 67 17.90 -5.28 9.77
N GLU A 68 19.00 -5.54 9.08
CA GLU A 68 19.68 -4.53 8.26
C GLU A 68 18.87 -4.18 7.01
N SER A 69 18.26 -5.18 6.38
CA SER A 69 17.51 -5.00 5.14
C SER A 69 16.29 -5.91 5.00
N PHE A 70 15.22 -5.38 4.40
CA PHE A 70 14.03 -6.14 4.05
C PHE A 70 13.23 -5.47 2.91
N VAL A 71 12.34 -6.25 2.29
CA VAL A 71 11.42 -5.75 1.26
C VAL A 71 10.07 -5.48 1.89
N MET A 72 9.60 -4.24 1.81
CA MET A 72 8.28 -3.87 2.27
C MET A 72 7.24 -4.05 1.16
N VAL A 73 6.19 -4.83 1.43
CA VAL A 73 5.07 -5.00 0.51
C VAL A 73 3.86 -4.27 1.08
N GLY A 74 3.30 -3.34 0.31
CA GLY A 74 2.20 -2.52 0.78
C GLY A 74 1.32 -2.00 -0.34
N ASP A 75 0.04 -1.76 -0.02
CA ASP A 75 -0.85 -1.15 -0.99
C ASP A 75 -0.46 0.30 -1.32
N ARG A 76 -1.08 0.83 -2.38
CA ARG A 76 -0.80 2.19 -2.85
C ARG A 76 -1.32 3.29 -1.92
N GLY A 77 -2.29 2.98 -1.05
CA GLY A 77 -2.77 3.91 -0.04
C GLY A 77 -1.72 4.14 1.05
N MET A 78 -0.99 3.08 1.40
CA MET A 78 0.06 3.09 2.41
C MET A 78 1.39 3.59 1.86
N ILE A 79 1.87 3.07 0.73
CA ILE A 79 3.17 3.42 0.15
C ILE A 79 2.98 4.55 -0.88
N SER A 80 3.03 5.79 -0.37
CA SER A 80 2.98 7.01 -1.20
C SER A 80 4.30 7.28 -1.94
N GLN A 81 4.30 8.16 -2.95
CA GLN A 81 5.55 8.56 -3.63
C GLN A 81 6.53 9.22 -2.65
N LYS A 82 6.00 10.02 -1.73
CA LYS A 82 6.80 10.65 -0.67
C LYS A 82 7.46 9.60 0.22
N ALA A 83 6.71 8.55 0.58
CA ALA A 83 7.24 7.44 1.38
C ALA A 83 8.35 6.68 0.63
N ILE A 84 8.19 6.44 -0.68
CA ILE A 84 9.23 5.83 -1.51
C ILE A 84 10.53 6.64 -1.49
N LEU A 85 10.44 7.97 -1.59
CA LEU A 85 11.62 8.84 -1.50
C LEU A 85 12.30 8.71 -0.14
N SER A 86 11.54 8.75 0.96
CA SER A 86 12.08 8.56 2.31
C SER A 86 12.73 7.17 2.51
N ILE A 87 12.13 6.11 1.96
CA ILE A 87 12.68 4.75 1.97
C ILE A 87 14.02 4.70 1.23
N ARG A 88 14.11 5.30 0.04
CA ARG A 88 15.35 5.37 -0.76
C ARG A 88 16.46 6.12 -0.03
N GLU A 89 16.14 7.24 0.59
CA GLU A 89 17.10 8.06 1.35
C GLU A 89 17.61 7.34 2.61
N HIS A 90 16.72 6.60 3.28
CA HIS A 90 17.06 5.80 4.45
C HIS A 90 17.99 4.63 4.12
N GLY A 91 17.75 3.96 2.99
CA GLY A 91 18.52 2.80 2.56
C GLY A 91 18.16 1.52 3.32
N GLY A 92 18.71 0.39 2.87
CA GLY A 92 18.45 -0.93 3.46
C GLY A 92 17.06 -1.52 3.16
N ILE A 93 16.12 -0.72 2.63
CA ILE A 93 14.73 -1.15 2.43
C ILE A 93 14.34 -1.04 0.97
N ASP A 94 13.89 -2.15 0.40
CA ASP A 94 13.24 -2.19 -0.90
C ASP A 94 11.72 -2.20 -0.73
N TRP A 95 10.95 -1.92 -1.79
CA TRP A 95 9.49 -1.88 -1.72
C TRP A 95 8.79 -2.51 -2.91
N ILE A 96 7.57 -2.99 -2.67
CA ILE A 96 6.61 -3.42 -3.69
C ILE A 96 5.29 -2.71 -3.39
N THR A 97 4.79 -1.94 -4.34
CA THR A 97 3.48 -1.28 -4.26
C THR A 97 2.80 -1.19 -5.62
N ALA A 98 1.51 -0.86 -5.63
CA ALA A 98 0.72 -0.74 -6.85
C ALA A 98 0.74 0.71 -7.39
N LEU A 99 0.62 0.87 -8.71
CA LEU A 99 0.40 2.18 -9.33
C LEU A 99 -1.08 2.60 -9.25
N LYS A 100 -1.35 3.91 -9.22
CA LYS A 100 -2.73 4.43 -9.33
C LYS A 100 -3.24 4.24 -10.76
N SER A 101 -4.56 4.12 -10.92
CA SER A 101 -5.19 3.98 -12.24
C SER A 101 -4.86 5.12 -13.21
N VAL A 102 -4.62 6.34 -12.71
CA VAL A 102 -4.17 7.48 -13.52
C VAL A 102 -2.78 7.26 -14.12
N ASN A 103 -1.85 6.73 -13.31
CA ASN A 103 -0.48 6.42 -13.73
C ASN A 103 -0.45 5.26 -14.73
N ILE A 104 -1.25 4.22 -14.50
CA ILE A 104 -1.38 3.09 -15.43
C ILE A 104 -1.93 3.57 -16.79
N ARG A 105 -2.91 4.48 -16.79
CA ARG A 105 -3.46 5.04 -18.04
C ARG A 105 -2.43 5.87 -18.81
N ALA A 106 -1.54 6.59 -18.13
CA ALA A 106 -0.46 7.32 -18.78
C ALA A 106 0.48 6.36 -19.53
N LEU A 107 0.91 5.27 -18.86
CA LEU A 107 1.75 4.23 -19.47
C LEU A 107 1.09 3.54 -20.67
N ILE A 108 -0.23 3.44 -20.70
CA ILE A 108 -0.96 2.91 -21.87
C ILE A 108 -0.98 3.95 -23.00
N ALA A 109 -1.20 5.21 -22.66
CA ALA A 109 -1.32 6.30 -23.63
C ALA A 109 0.01 6.61 -24.34
N ASP A 110 1.14 6.46 -23.64
CA ASP A 110 2.48 6.63 -24.23
C ASP A 110 3.05 5.35 -24.87
N THR A 111 2.25 4.28 -24.96
CA THR A 111 2.62 2.98 -25.53
C THR A 111 3.75 2.23 -24.83
N THR A 112 4.16 2.64 -23.63
CA THR A 112 5.13 1.88 -22.80
C THR A 112 4.50 0.59 -22.29
N LEU A 113 3.23 0.62 -21.91
CA LEU A 113 2.44 -0.54 -21.54
C LEU A 113 1.44 -0.83 -22.66
N GLN A 114 1.69 -1.88 -23.43
CA GLN A 114 0.80 -2.32 -24.52
C GLN A 114 0.07 -3.59 -24.08
N PRO A 115 -1.23 -3.51 -23.69
CA PRO A 115 -1.98 -4.65 -23.14
C PRO A 115 -2.13 -5.84 -24.11
N ASP A 116 -1.92 -5.60 -25.40
CA ASP A 116 -1.99 -6.61 -26.46
C ASP A 116 -0.66 -7.38 -26.64
N LEU A 117 0.44 -6.91 -26.03
CA LEU A 117 1.75 -7.57 -26.12
C LEU A 117 1.96 -8.66 -25.07
N PHE A 118 1.03 -8.85 -24.13
CA PHE A 118 1.14 -9.88 -23.10
C PHE A 118 -0.21 -10.52 -22.76
N ASP A 119 -0.20 -11.86 -22.69
CA ASP A 119 -1.38 -12.67 -22.41
C ASP A 119 -1.75 -12.66 -20.92
N GLU A 120 -2.91 -13.25 -20.61
CA GLU A 120 -3.56 -13.30 -19.29
C GLU A 120 -2.73 -13.98 -18.17
N ARG A 121 -1.55 -14.52 -18.48
CA ARG A 121 -0.70 -15.27 -17.53
C ARG A 121 0.77 -14.84 -17.49
N ASN A 122 1.18 -13.88 -18.31
CA ASN A 122 2.57 -13.42 -18.35
C ASN A 122 2.72 -12.09 -17.61
N LEU A 123 3.64 -12.04 -16.66
CA LEU A 123 4.11 -10.79 -16.07
C LEU A 123 4.97 -10.07 -17.12
N LEU A 124 4.70 -8.79 -17.33
CA LEU A 124 5.53 -7.92 -18.14
C LEU A 124 6.35 -7.04 -17.21
N GLU A 125 7.68 -7.11 -17.34
CA GLU A 125 8.60 -6.18 -16.68
C GLU A 125 8.91 -5.02 -17.63
N LEU A 126 8.82 -3.78 -17.13
CA LEU A 126 9.13 -2.59 -17.90
C LEU A 126 9.77 -1.50 -17.02
N THR A 127 10.51 -0.63 -17.68
CA THR A 127 11.09 0.58 -17.09
C THR A 127 10.53 1.79 -17.80
N HIS A 128 10.34 2.90 -17.10
CA HIS A 128 9.83 4.12 -17.70
C HIS A 128 10.55 5.35 -17.13
N PRO A 129 10.86 6.38 -17.94
CA PRO A 129 11.58 7.57 -17.48
C PRO A 129 10.95 8.30 -16.28
N ASP A 130 9.62 8.27 -16.16
CA ASP A 130 8.90 8.86 -15.02
C ASP A 130 9.10 8.09 -13.70
N TYR A 131 9.63 6.87 -13.75
CA TYR A 131 9.90 6.02 -12.59
C TYR A 131 11.38 5.59 -12.59
N PRO A 132 12.32 6.54 -12.46
CA PRO A 132 13.73 6.24 -12.56
C PRO A 132 14.17 5.32 -11.41
N GLY A 133 14.86 4.24 -11.78
CA GLY A 133 15.33 3.21 -10.85
C GLY A 133 14.21 2.32 -10.29
N GLU A 134 12.99 2.42 -10.80
CA GLU A 134 11.91 1.49 -10.45
C GLU A 134 11.72 0.45 -11.56
N ARG A 135 11.41 -0.78 -11.14
CA ARG A 135 10.94 -1.83 -12.03
C ARG A 135 9.43 -1.92 -11.93
N LEU A 136 8.75 -1.67 -13.04
CA LEU A 136 7.31 -1.82 -13.13
C LEU A 136 6.98 -3.24 -13.59
N VAL A 137 6.06 -3.89 -12.89
CA VAL A 137 5.57 -5.23 -13.24
C VAL A 137 4.08 -5.14 -13.51
N ALA A 138 3.67 -5.49 -14.73
CA ALA A 138 2.29 -5.46 -15.17
C ALA A 138 1.76 -6.89 -15.37
N CYS A 139 0.49 -7.08 -15.03
CA CYS A 139 -0.24 -8.34 -15.21
C CYS A 139 -1.64 -8.04 -15.72
N ARG A 140 -2.09 -8.76 -16.75
CA ARG A 140 -3.43 -8.62 -17.31
C ARG A 140 -4.36 -9.57 -16.56
N ASN A 141 -5.27 -9.00 -15.78
CA ASN A 141 -6.24 -9.78 -15.00
C ASN A 141 -7.67 -9.57 -15.56
N PRO A 142 -8.13 -10.43 -16.48
CA PRO A 142 -9.47 -10.32 -17.10
C PRO A 142 -10.60 -10.51 -16.08
N GLU A 143 -10.43 -11.39 -15.09
CA GLU A 143 -11.43 -11.64 -14.06
C GLU A 143 -11.66 -10.41 -13.18
N LEU A 144 -10.58 -9.74 -12.76
CA LEU A 144 -10.67 -8.50 -11.99
C LEU A 144 -11.34 -7.38 -12.81
N MET A 145 -11.08 -7.33 -14.12
CA MET A 145 -11.77 -6.40 -15.03
C MET A 145 -13.28 -6.68 -15.09
N ARG A 146 -13.69 -7.95 -15.20
CA ARG A 146 -15.11 -8.35 -15.20
C ARG A 146 -15.80 -7.96 -13.89
N LEU A 147 -15.17 -8.25 -12.75
CA LEU A 147 -15.67 -7.86 -11.43
C LEU A 147 -15.84 -6.33 -11.29
N ARG A 148 -14.85 -5.56 -11.74
CA ARG A 148 -14.92 -4.09 -11.72
C ARG A 148 -16.02 -3.54 -12.61
N ARG A 149 -16.26 -4.16 -13.79
CA ARG A 149 -17.36 -3.80 -14.68
C ARG A 149 -18.72 -4.02 -14.01
N HIS A 150 -18.97 -5.21 -13.48
CA HIS A 150 -20.22 -5.54 -12.78
C HIS A 150 -20.47 -4.59 -11.61
N LYS A 151 -19.45 -4.31 -10.80
CA LYS A 151 -19.57 -3.37 -9.68
C LYS A 151 -19.93 -1.96 -10.14
N ARG A 152 -19.40 -1.51 -11.28
CA ARG A 152 -19.71 -0.19 -11.85
C ARG A 152 -21.13 -0.13 -12.39
N GLU A 153 -21.58 -1.19 -13.06
CA GLU A 153 -22.96 -1.30 -13.57
C GLU A 153 -23.99 -1.35 -12.43
N ALA A 154 -23.66 -1.98 -11.30
CA ALA A 154 -24.54 -2.02 -10.12
C ALA A 154 -24.64 -0.69 -9.35
N LEU A 155 -23.80 0.31 -9.67
CA LEU A 155 -23.78 1.63 -9.04
C LEU A 155 -24.41 2.73 -9.93
N LEU A 156 -24.86 2.36 -11.14
CA LEU A 156 -25.60 3.21 -12.07
C LEU A 156 -27.11 2.95 -11.93
#